data_AF-A0A848P5C8-F1
#
_entry.id   AF-A0A848P5C8-F1
#
_cell.length_a   1.000
_cell.length_b   1.000
_cell.length_c   1.000
_cell.angle_alpha   90.00
_cell.angle_beta   90.00
_cell.angle_gamma   90.00
#
_symmetry.space_group_name_H-M   'P 1'
#
loop_
_entity.id
_entity.type
_entity.pdbx_description
1 polymer ?
#
loop_
_entity_poly.entity_id
_entity_poly.type
_entity_poly.pdbx_seq_one_letter_code
_entity_poly.pdbx_strand_id
1 'polypeptide(L)'
;MKLNRMRWMLASLMAALGVMVVAGCAQQPVALDKRADSAQLGTQWGEGIESRLQTVDLRRVSSEPVILHTLSYSEASGEGRAVREIMLAKGRIGLTVLRDGNEPWSIYLDGTNGHLKGKKGERYVLRYQNYSKQTIYEIVTTVDGLDVMNGRAGSIRNNGYVLKPGATLQVEGFRKSRKEVAAFRFAEVDDAYAANSKNGAASNVGVIGTAVFELYDPNKKNKPSPAEGPNAFPGDDKSGDDHRFASPPEYRKG
;
A
#
# COMPACT_ATOMS: atom_id res chain seq x y z
N MET A 1 9.58 -63.71 -70.69
CA MET A 1 10.72 -63.15 -69.93
C MET A 1 11.21 -61.91 -70.67
N LYS A 2 11.08 -60.75 -70.02
CA LYS A 2 11.64 -59.40 -70.30
C LYS A 2 11.83 -58.95 -71.76
N LEU A 3 10.94 -58.05 -72.19
CA LEU A 3 11.05 -57.09 -73.31
C LEU A 3 11.68 -55.81 -72.71
N ASN A 4 12.90 -55.42 -73.07
CA ASN A 4 13.32 -54.62 -74.23
C ASN A 4 13.38 -53.11 -73.95
N ARG A 5 14.38 -52.48 -74.58
CA ARG A 5 14.60 -51.06 -74.89
C ARG A 5 15.36 -50.23 -73.84
N MET A 6 16.37 -49.39 -74.13
CA MET A 6 17.12 -48.90 -75.30
C MET A 6 17.30 -47.38 -75.15
N ARG A 7 18.49 -46.87 -75.52
CA ARG A 7 18.89 -45.51 -75.96
C ARG A 7 19.78 -44.67 -75.03
N TRP A 8 21.05 -44.63 -75.42
CA TRP A 8 21.83 -43.47 -75.88
C TRP A 8 21.23 -42.05 -75.73
N MET A 9 22.04 -41.13 -75.18
CA MET A 9 22.15 -39.70 -75.53
C MET A 9 23.49 -39.19 -74.94
N LEU A 10 24.48 -38.73 -75.72
CA LEU A 10 24.67 -37.42 -76.37
C LEU A 10 24.82 -36.23 -75.40
N ALA A 11 25.94 -35.52 -75.57
CA ALA A 11 26.37 -34.34 -74.82
C ALA A 11 25.61 -33.06 -75.20
N SER A 12 25.44 -32.13 -74.26
CA SER A 12 25.72 -30.68 -74.43
C SER A 12 25.28 -29.83 -73.20
N LEU A 13 26.25 -29.06 -72.69
CA LEU A 13 26.22 -27.64 -72.32
C LEU A 13 24.92 -26.97 -71.83
N MET A 14 24.92 -26.43 -70.59
CA MET A 14 24.20 -25.21 -70.16
C MET A 14 24.72 -24.81 -68.74
N ALA A 15 25.39 -23.67 -68.61
CA ALA A 15 24.85 -22.34 -68.30
C ALA A 15 24.69 -22.10 -66.79
N ALA A 16 25.36 -21.05 -66.32
CA ALA A 16 25.42 -20.59 -64.94
C ALA A 16 24.04 -20.17 -64.39
N LEU A 17 23.77 -20.47 -63.12
CA LEU A 17 22.97 -19.64 -62.22
C LEU A 17 23.25 -20.03 -60.77
N GLY A 18 23.45 -19.03 -59.92
CA GLY A 18 23.91 -19.18 -58.54
C GLY A 18 22.89 -19.76 -57.58
N VAL A 19 23.34 -20.08 -56.38
CA VAL A 19 22.81 -19.58 -55.09
C VAL A 19 23.93 -19.77 -54.07
N MET A 20 24.47 -18.66 -53.58
CA MET A 20 25.31 -18.63 -52.39
C MET A 20 24.36 -18.84 -51.19
N VAL A 21 24.33 -20.03 -50.62
CA VAL A 21 23.59 -20.27 -49.37
C VAL A 21 24.38 -19.61 -48.25
N VAL A 22 24.05 -18.35 -48.00
CA VAL A 22 24.42 -17.70 -46.74
C VAL A 22 23.63 -18.44 -45.67
N ALA A 23 24.32 -19.23 -44.85
CA ALA A 23 23.78 -19.74 -43.61
C ALA A 23 23.51 -18.55 -42.67
N GLY A 24 22.36 -17.90 -42.89
CA GLY A 24 21.82 -16.95 -41.95
C GLY A 24 21.45 -17.72 -40.70
N CYS A 25 22.12 -17.43 -39.58
CA CYS A 25 21.59 -17.74 -38.26
C CYS A 25 20.21 -17.10 -38.17
N ALA A 26 19.16 -17.88 -38.43
CA ALA A 26 17.80 -17.50 -38.12
C ALA A 26 17.71 -17.44 -36.59
N GLN A 27 18.02 -16.27 -36.02
CA GLN A 27 17.60 -15.94 -34.68
C GLN A 27 16.07 -15.96 -34.72
N GLN A 28 15.51 -17.04 -34.17
CA GLN A 28 14.10 -17.08 -33.84
C GLN A 28 13.79 -15.78 -33.09
N PRO A 29 12.72 -15.05 -33.44
CA PRO A 29 12.27 -13.96 -32.59
C PRO A 29 12.00 -14.59 -31.23
N VAL A 30 12.79 -14.20 -30.23
CA VAL A 30 12.49 -14.46 -28.82
C VAL A 30 11.08 -13.91 -28.63
N ALA A 31 10.11 -14.81 -28.48
CA ALA A 31 8.78 -14.44 -28.06
C ALA A 31 8.98 -13.75 -26.70
N LEU A 32 8.88 -12.41 -26.68
CA LEU A 32 8.72 -11.65 -25.46
C LEU A 32 7.59 -12.33 -24.69
N ASP A 33 7.93 -12.80 -23.50
CA ASP A 33 7.13 -13.70 -22.71
C ASP A 33 5.86 -12.97 -22.25
N LYS A 34 4.80 -12.96 -23.08
CA LYS A 34 3.47 -12.37 -22.80
C LYS A 34 2.86 -12.87 -21.48
N ARG A 35 3.42 -13.93 -20.88
CA ARG A 35 3.04 -14.44 -19.56
C ARG A 35 3.44 -13.50 -18.42
N ALA A 36 4.56 -12.79 -18.53
CA ALA A 36 4.97 -11.82 -17.51
C ALA A 36 4.04 -10.60 -17.47
N ASP A 37 3.59 -10.13 -18.64
CA ASP A 37 2.59 -9.07 -18.77
C ASP A 37 1.21 -9.49 -18.23
N SER A 38 0.81 -10.77 -18.41
CA SER A 38 -0.53 -11.25 -18.04
C SER A 38 -0.83 -11.28 -16.54
N ALA A 39 0.19 -11.18 -15.68
CA ALA A 39 -0.02 -11.19 -14.23
C ALA A 39 0.02 -9.77 -13.63
N GLN A 40 0.54 -8.78 -14.34
CA GLN A 40 0.70 -7.44 -13.81
C GLN A 40 -0.67 -6.75 -13.70
N LEU A 41 -0.97 -6.22 -12.51
CA LEU A 41 -2.22 -5.49 -12.28
C LEU A 41 -1.92 -4.02 -12.01
N GLY A 42 -2.83 -3.16 -12.47
CA GLY A 42 -3.00 -1.81 -12.00
C GLY A 42 -4.36 -1.62 -11.35
N THR A 43 -4.72 -0.36 -11.10
CA THR A 43 -6.01 0.05 -10.55
C THR A 43 -6.73 0.96 -11.51
N GLN A 44 -8.00 0.64 -11.79
CA GLN A 44 -8.90 1.49 -12.55
C GLN A 44 -9.93 2.18 -11.65
N TRP A 45 -10.59 3.20 -12.20
CA TRP A 45 -11.74 3.86 -11.58
C TRP A 45 -13.00 3.00 -11.72
N GLY A 46 -13.60 2.63 -10.59
CA GLY A 46 -14.89 1.98 -10.53
C GLY A 46 -16.06 2.94 -10.33
N GLU A 47 -17.14 2.40 -9.76
CA GLU A 47 -18.36 3.12 -9.43
C GLU A 47 -18.15 4.22 -8.38
N GLY A 48 -19.06 5.20 -8.35
CA GLY A 48 -19.09 6.22 -7.30
C GLY A 48 -19.66 5.67 -5.99
N ILE A 49 -18.96 5.91 -4.88
CA ILE A 49 -19.38 5.54 -3.52
C ILE A 49 -19.53 6.81 -2.68
N GLU A 50 -20.64 6.95 -1.95
CA GLU A 50 -20.80 8.07 -1.01
C GLU A 50 -19.79 7.95 0.14
N SER A 51 -18.95 8.98 0.30
CA SER A 51 -17.89 9.04 1.31
C SER A 51 -17.66 10.48 1.73
N ARG A 52 -18.09 10.82 2.95
CA ARG A 52 -18.05 12.19 3.49
C ARG A 52 -16.73 12.49 4.19
N LEU A 53 -16.05 13.55 3.74
CA LEU A 53 -14.82 14.05 4.35
C LEU A 53 -15.15 15.11 5.41
N GLN A 54 -14.57 14.96 6.61
CA GLN A 54 -14.47 16.02 7.60
C GLN A 54 -13.02 16.47 7.73
N THR A 55 -12.80 17.78 7.74
CA THR A 55 -11.48 18.37 7.99
C THR A 55 -11.33 18.64 9.47
N VAL A 56 -10.16 18.30 10.02
CA VAL A 56 -9.78 18.60 11.42
C VAL A 56 -8.46 19.36 11.42
N ASP A 57 -8.26 20.18 12.46
CA ASP A 57 -6.98 20.85 12.70
C ASP A 57 -6.12 19.97 13.61
N LEU A 58 -5.27 19.16 12.99
CA LEU A 58 -4.26 18.34 13.65
C LEU A 58 -2.94 18.57 12.93
N ARG A 59 -1.84 18.48 13.67
CA ARG A 59 -0.50 18.74 13.13
C ARG A 59 0.39 17.54 13.31
N ARG A 60 1.26 17.29 12.32
CA ARG A 60 2.29 16.25 12.42
C ARG A 60 3.25 16.58 13.54
N VAL A 61 3.58 15.57 14.34
CA VAL A 61 4.65 15.65 15.34
C VAL A 61 6.01 15.83 14.66
N SER A 62 6.21 15.24 13.47
CA SER A 62 7.44 15.31 12.67
C SER A 62 7.12 15.40 11.18
N SER A 63 8.01 16.01 10.40
CA SER A 63 7.95 15.98 8.92
C SER A 63 8.34 14.63 8.33
N GLU A 64 9.03 13.79 9.11
CA GLU A 64 9.39 12.43 8.73
C GLU A 64 8.32 11.42 9.19
N PRO A 65 7.95 10.45 8.34
CA PRO A 65 6.99 9.43 8.71
C PRO A 65 7.56 8.46 9.75
N VAL A 66 6.70 7.98 10.64
CA VAL A 66 7.03 6.87 11.57
C VAL A 66 7.36 5.60 10.79
N ILE A 67 6.68 5.41 9.65
CA ILE A 67 6.95 4.34 8.71
C ILE A 67 6.52 4.76 7.31
N LEU A 68 7.36 4.42 6.33
CA LEU A 68 7.01 4.40 4.91
C LEU A 68 6.98 2.92 4.49
N HIS A 69 5.85 2.46 3.95
CA HIS A 69 5.64 1.08 3.56
C HIS A 69 5.09 1.00 2.13
N THR A 70 5.55 -0.02 1.40
CA THR A 70 5.10 -0.32 0.04
C THR A 70 4.59 -1.75 -0.02
N LEU A 71 3.41 -1.92 -0.60
CA LEU A 71 2.78 -3.21 -0.87
C LEU A 71 2.61 -3.34 -2.38
N SER A 72 3.36 -4.26 -2.99
CA SER A 72 3.18 -4.61 -4.40
C SER A 72 1.94 -5.47 -4.58
N TYR A 73 1.32 -5.47 -5.76
CA TYR A 73 0.20 -6.34 -6.07
C TYR A 73 0.18 -6.83 -7.52
N SER A 74 -0.31 -8.05 -7.73
CA SER A 74 -0.45 -8.68 -9.05
C SER A 74 -1.47 -9.82 -9.00
N GLU A 75 -1.80 -10.44 -10.13
CA GLU A 75 -2.68 -11.62 -10.19
C GLU A 75 -1.95 -12.92 -9.79
N ALA A 76 -0.63 -12.97 -9.99
CA ALA A 76 0.22 -14.05 -9.52
C ALA A 76 0.20 -14.15 -7.99
N SER A 77 0.30 -15.36 -7.44
CA SER A 77 0.59 -15.53 -6.01
C SER A 77 2.02 -15.07 -5.73
N GLY A 78 2.23 -14.35 -4.63
CA GLY A 78 3.57 -14.06 -4.13
C GLY A 78 4.22 -15.27 -3.46
N GLU A 79 5.52 -15.16 -3.20
CA GLU A 79 6.29 -16.12 -2.41
C GLU A 79 6.28 -15.74 -0.92
N GLY A 80 6.57 -16.71 -0.05
CA GLY A 80 6.70 -16.48 1.39
C GLY A 80 5.43 -16.74 2.20
N ARG A 81 5.36 -16.16 3.40
CA ARG A 81 4.31 -16.47 4.38
C ARG A 81 3.05 -15.68 4.07
N ALA A 82 1.94 -16.39 3.88
CA ALA A 82 0.63 -15.77 3.73
C ALA A 82 0.12 -15.18 5.06
N VAL A 83 -0.30 -13.93 5.02
CA VAL A 83 -0.96 -13.20 6.09
C VAL A 83 -2.22 -12.50 5.57
N ARG A 84 -3.08 -12.07 6.49
CA ARG A 84 -4.28 -11.27 6.17
C ARG A 84 -4.12 -9.79 6.56
N GLU A 85 -3.11 -9.49 7.37
CA GLU A 85 -2.84 -8.15 7.88
C GLU A 85 -1.33 -7.92 8.01
N ILE A 86 -0.90 -6.71 7.64
CA ILE A 86 0.46 -6.22 7.85
C ILE A 86 0.46 -5.29 9.06
N MET A 87 1.39 -5.52 9.99
CA MET A 87 1.58 -4.66 11.15
C MET A 87 2.57 -3.54 10.82
N LEU A 88 2.08 -2.31 10.85
CA LEU A 88 2.82 -1.08 10.62
C LEU A 88 3.14 -0.35 11.93
N ALA A 89 4.04 0.62 11.87
CA ALA A 89 4.38 1.52 12.98
C ALA A 89 4.71 0.79 14.30
N LYS A 90 5.50 -0.29 14.20
CA LYS A 90 5.87 -1.19 15.31
C LYS A 90 4.67 -1.88 15.97
N GLY A 91 3.70 -2.34 15.17
CA GLY A 91 2.54 -3.07 15.65
C GLY A 91 1.36 -2.20 16.09
N ARG A 92 1.42 -0.89 15.85
CA ARG A 92 0.39 0.06 16.29
C ARG A 92 -0.73 0.24 15.29
N ILE A 93 -0.49 -0.08 14.02
CA ILE A 93 -1.48 0.00 12.94
C ILE A 93 -1.51 -1.33 12.18
N GLY A 94 -2.70 -1.87 11.96
CA GLY A 94 -2.93 -2.97 11.02
C GLY A 94 -3.34 -2.45 9.65
N LEU A 95 -2.73 -2.96 8.58
CA LEU A 95 -3.18 -2.77 7.19
C LEU A 95 -3.73 -4.09 6.66
N THR A 96 -5.01 -4.08 6.28
CA THR A 96 -5.69 -5.17 5.58
C THR A 96 -6.15 -4.69 4.21
N VAL A 97 -6.10 -5.53 3.18
CA VAL A 97 -6.75 -5.27 1.90
C VAL A 97 -7.98 -6.17 1.78
N LEU A 98 -9.16 -5.57 1.67
CA LEU A 98 -10.43 -6.28 1.68
C LEU A 98 -11.00 -6.44 0.27
N ARG A 99 -11.71 -7.53 0.05
CA ARG A 99 -12.63 -7.78 -1.06
C ARG A 99 -13.94 -7.05 -0.86
N ASP A 100 -14.75 -7.05 -1.90
CA ASP A 100 -16.19 -6.79 -1.76
C ASP A 100 -16.80 -7.80 -0.77
N GLY A 101 -17.49 -7.33 0.27
CA GLY A 101 -17.98 -8.17 1.38
C GLY A 101 -17.09 -8.27 2.62
N ASN A 102 -16.02 -7.46 2.75
CA ASN A 102 -15.14 -7.38 3.93
C ASN A 102 -14.29 -8.64 4.23
N GLU A 103 -14.09 -9.52 3.25
CA GLU A 103 -13.11 -10.61 3.36
C GLU A 103 -11.69 -10.13 3.02
N PRO A 104 -10.66 -10.50 3.79
CA PRO A 104 -9.29 -10.10 3.48
C PRO A 104 -8.72 -10.89 2.30
N TRP A 105 -8.03 -10.18 1.41
CA TRP A 105 -7.11 -10.78 0.44
C TRP A 105 -5.88 -11.36 1.16
N SER A 106 -5.24 -12.34 0.51
CA SER A 106 -3.95 -12.86 0.98
C SER A 106 -2.81 -11.92 0.62
N ILE A 107 -1.97 -11.62 1.59
CA ILE A 107 -0.71 -10.90 1.42
C ILE A 107 0.43 -11.87 1.72
N TYR A 108 1.37 -12.00 0.82
CA TYR A 108 2.54 -12.84 0.94
C TYR A 108 3.71 -11.98 1.40
N LEU A 109 4.34 -12.38 2.51
CA LEU A 109 5.48 -11.68 3.09
C LEU A 109 6.76 -12.45 2.86
N ASP A 110 7.74 -11.77 2.26
CA ASP A 110 9.14 -12.17 2.20
C ASP A 110 10.00 -11.08 2.86
N GLY A 111 10.45 -11.35 4.08
CA GLY A 111 11.11 -10.34 4.93
C GLY A 111 10.21 -9.12 5.16
N THR A 112 10.64 -7.95 4.67
CA THR A 112 9.89 -6.68 4.75
C THR A 112 9.02 -6.41 3.52
N ASN A 113 9.17 -7.21 2.47
CA ASN A 113 8.46 -7.03 1.21
C ASN A 113 7.10 -7.72 1.30
N GLY A 114 6.06 -6.94 1.01
CA GLY A 114 4.69 -7.45 0.89
C GLY A 114 4.27 -7.55 -0.56
N HIS A 115 3.62 -8.66 -0.89
CA HIS A 115 2.99 -8.90 -2.17
C HIS A 115 1.53 -9.31 -1.98
N LEU A 116 0.61 -8.51 -2.51
CA LEU A 116 -0.81 -8.77 -2.50
C LEU A 116 -1.21 -9.52 -3.78
N LYS A 117 -1.85 -10.67 -3.61
CA LYS A 117 -2.51 -11.33 -4.73
C LYS A 117 -3.90 -10.75 -4.95
N GLY A 118 -4.04 -9.92 -5.97
CA GLY A 118 -5.32 -9.40 -6.44
C GLY A 118 -5.96 -10.32 -7.49
N LYS A 119 -7.10 -9.89 -8.01
CA LYS A 119 -7.75 -10.53 -9.16
C LYS A 119 -8.40 -9.46 -10.03
N LYS A 120 -8.13 -9.51 -11.33
CA LYS A 120 -8.64 -8.53 -12.29
C LYS A 120 -10.16 -8.35 -12.17
N GLY A 121 -10.59 -7.10 -12.26
CA GLY A 121 -12.00 -6.68 -12.21
C GLY A 121 -12.60 -6.62 -10.80
N GLU A 122 -11.99 -7.29 -9.82
CA GLU A 122 -12.50 -7.28 -8.45
C GLU A 122 -12.19 -5.96 -7.75
N ARG A 123 -13.16 -5.55 -6.93
CA ARG A 123 -13.05 -4.36 -6.07
C ARG A 123 -12.18 -4.68 -4.86
N TYR A 124 -11.46 -3.67 -4.38
CA TYR A 124 -10.76 -3.77 -3.12
C TYR A 124 -10.83 -2.50 -2.27
N VAL A 125 -10.62 -2.66 -0.96
CA VAL A 125 -10.62 -1.56 0.02
C VAL A 125 -9.38 -1.67 0.89
N LEU A 126 -8.68 -0.55 1.10
CA LEU A 126 -7.60 -0.50 2.08
C LEU A 126 -8.20 -0.20 3.46
N ARG A 127 -8.05 -1.13 4.40
CA ARG A 127 -8.49 -0.96 5.78
C ARG A 127 -7.28 -0.75 6.68
N TYR A 128 -7.25 0.38 7.37
CA TYR A 128 -6.28 0.68 8.41
C TYR A 128 -6.96 0.66 9.78
N GLN A 129 -6.41 -0.11 10.72
CA GLN A 129 -6.90 -0.17 12.09
C GLN A 129 -5.84 0.35 13.06
N ASN A 130 -6.20 1.29 13.94
CA ASN A 130 -5.30 1.79 14.96
C ASN A 130 -5.49 1.05 16.27
N TYR A 131 -4.49 0.26 16.64
CA TYR A 131 -4.47 -0.50 17.89
C TYR A 131 -3.96 0.31 19.09
N SER A 132 -3.50 1.54 18.87
CA SER A 132 -3.06 2.44 19.94
C SER A 132 -4.24 3.00 20.73
N LYS A 133 -4.05 3.14 22.05
CA LYS A 133 -5.07 3.67 22.97
C LYS A 133 -5.14 5.20 23.00
N GLN A 134 -4.09 5.89 22.55
CA GLN A 134 -3.95 7.35 22.76
C GLN A 134 -3.44 8.10 21.53
N THR A 135 -2.66 7.46 20.67
CA THR A 135 -2.02 8.12 19.52
C THR A 135 -2.98 8.28 18.35
N ILE A 136 -3.09 9.50 17.83
CA ILE A 136 -3.77 9.80 16.57
C ILE A 136 -2.74 9.71 15.45
N TYR A 137 -3.09 9.08 14.34
CA TYR A 137 -2.21 8.99 13.17
C TYR A 137 -2.80 9.70 11.96
N GLU A 138 -1.92 10.10 11.05
CA GLU A 138 -2.25 10.43 9.67
C GLU A 138 -1.81 9.28 8.76
N ILE A 139 -2.69 8.88 7.85
CA ILE A 139 -2.41 7.90 6.82
C ILE A 139 -2.40 8.61 5.47
N VAL A 140 -1.21 8.83 4.92
CA VAL A 140 -1.02 9.28 3.54
C VAL A 140 -0.83 8.02 2.70
N THR A 141 -1.71 7.80 1.72
CA THR A 141 -1.64 6.59 0.89
C THR A 141 -1.76 6.91 -0.59
N THR A 142 -1.06 6.11 -1.39
CA THR A 142 -1.03 6.21 -2.84
C THR A 142 -1.35 4.85 -3.43
N VAL A 143 -2.02 4.84 -4.58
CA VAL A 143 -2.26 3.65 -5.39
C VAL A 143 -1.75 3.94 -6.79
N ASP A 144 -0.89 3.08 -7.31
CA ASP A 144 -0.21 3.23 -8.60
C ASP A 144 0.54 4.57 -8.74
N GLY A 145 1.12 5.04 -7.63
CA GLY A 145 1.81 6.32 -7.55
C GLY A 145 0.90 7.56 -7.51
N LEU A 146 -0.42 7.40 -7.51
CA LEU A 146 -1.38 8.49 -7.37
C LEU A 146 -1.90 8.60 -5.94
N ASP A 147 -1.97 9.81 -5.43
CA ASP A 147 -2.56 10.13 -4.13
C ASP A 147 -4.07 9.85 -4.14
N VAL A 148 -4.54 9.05 -3.19
CA VAL A 148 -5.96 8.64 -3.14
C VAL A 148 -6.92 9.79 -2.83
N MET A 149 -6.44 10.88 -2.25
CA MET A 149 -7.26 12.04 -1.86
C MET A 149 -7.39 13.09 -2.96
N ASN A 150 -6.42 13.18 -3.87
CA ASN A 150 -6.40 14.24 -4.89
C ASN A 150 -6.11 13.76 -6.33
N GLY A 151 -5.75 12.49 -6.52
CA GLY A 151 -5.51 11.89 -7.84
C GLY A 151 -4.27 12.40 -8.58
N ARG A 152 -3.40 13.18 -7.93
CA ARG A 152 -2.12 13.66 -8.47
C ARG A 152 -0.98 12.72 -8.04
N ALA A 153 0.21 12.94 -8.58
CA ALA A 153 1.40 12.22 -8.16
C ALA A 153 1.57 12.28 -6.63
N GLY A 154 1.80 11.10 -6.04
CA GLY A 154 1.92 10.92 -4.61
C GLY A 154 3.07 11.71 -3.99
N SER A 155 2.84 12.29 -2.82
CA SER A 155 3.88 12.89 -2.01
C SER A 155 3.57 12.67 -0.54
N ILE A 156 4.59 12.30 0.25
CA ILE A 156 4.46 12.22 1.70
C ILE A 156 4.15 13.59 2.33
N ARG A 157 4.36 14.69 1.61
CA ARG A 157 4.02 16.06 2.04
C ARG A 157 2.54 16.41 1.85
N ASN A 158 1.80 15.61 1.10
CA ASN A 158 0.36 15.79 0.97
C ASN A 158 -0.34 15.42 2.29
N ASN A 159 -1.53 15.99 2.49
CA ASN A 159 -2.38 15.63 3.62
C ASN A 159 -3.00 14.24 3.40
N GLY A 160 -3.15 13.48 4.49
CA GLY A 160 -3.76 12.17 4.52
C GLY A 160 -5.05 12.11 5.36
N TYR A 161 -5.52 10.89 5.56
CA TYR A 161 -6.67 10.61 6.41
C TYR A 161 -6.26 10.52 7.88
N VAL A 162 -7.11 11.04 8.77
CA VAL A 162 -6.90 10.93 10.21
C VAL A 162 -7.43 9.60 10.74
N LEU A 163 -6.58 8.86 11.43
CA LEU A 163 -6.87 7.60 12.08
C LEU A 163 -6.76 7.75 13.60
N LYS A 164 -7.91 7.97 14.25
CA LYS A 164 -8.03 8.16 15.70
C LYS A 164 -7.69 6.88 16.49
N PRO A 165 -7.35 6.97 17.79
CA PRO A 165 -7.16 5.82 18.66
C PRO A 165 -8.32 4.83 18.60
N GLY A 166 -8.03 3.54 18.45
CA GLY A 166 -9.02 2.46 18.35
C GLY A 166 -9.89 2.47 17.09
N ALA A 167 -9.76 3.48 16.22
CA ALA A 167 -10.61 3.63 15.05
C ALA A 167 -10.14 2.76 13.88
N THR A 168 -11.05 2.57 12.93
CA THR A 168 -10.79 1.95 11.63
C THR A 168 -11.06 2.97 10.53
N LEU A 169 -10.15 3.06 9.56
CA LEU A 169 -10.29 3.82 8.33
C LEU A 169 -10.43 2.84 7.17
N GLN A 170 -11.41 3.09 6.29
CA GLN A 170 -11.52 2.42 5.00
C GLN A 170 -11.29 3.44 3.88
N VAL A 171 -10.34 3.13 3.00
CA VAL A 171 -10.10 3.87 1.76
C VAL A 171 -10.62 3.01 0.62
N GLU A 172 -11.82 3.35 0.17
CA GLU A 172 -12.56 2.56 -0.83
C GLU A 172 -12.22 2.94 -2.27
N GLY A 173 -11.54 4.08 -2.47
CA GLY A 173 -11.39 4.64 -3.81
C GLY A 173 -10.60 5.95 -3.90
N PHE A 174 -10.40 6.41 -5.13
CA PHE A 174 -9.87 7.73 -5.44
C PHE A 174 -10.93 8.79 -5.18
N ARG A 175 -10.60 9.82 -4.41
CA ARG A 175 -11.57 10.86 -4.08
C ARG A 175 -11.89 11.74 -5.28
N LYS A 176 -13.19 11.83 -5.59
CA LYS A 176 -13.75 12.72 -6.63
C LYS A 176 -14.21 14.05 -6.02
N SER A 177 -14.73 14.01 -4.80
CA SER A 177 -15.26 15.19 -4.09
C SER A 177 -15.22 15.01 -2.57
N ARG A 178 -15.72 15.99 -1.82
CA ARG A 178 -15.90 15.86 -0.37
C ARG A 178 -16.94 14.81 0.05
N LYS A 179 -17.75 14.30 -0.89
CA LYS A 179 -18.86 13.38 -0.61
C LYS A 179 -18.78 12.07 -1.40
N GLU A 180 -17.80 11.91 -2.28
CA GLU A 180 -17.77 10.78 -3.21
C GLU A 180 -16.33 10.35 -3.52
N VAL A 181 -16.14 9.03 -3.65
CA VAL A 181 -14.93 8.39 -4.17
C VAL A 181 -15.27 7.49 -5.37
N ALA A 182 -14.34 7.30 -6.29
CA ALA A 182 -14.39 6.26 -7.33
C ALA A 182 -13.75 4.99 -6.78
N ALA A 183 -14.51 3.90 -6.72
CA ALA A 183 -14.06 2.63 -6.14
C ALA A 183 -12.76 2.12 -6.78
N PHE A 184 -11.86 1.51 -5.99
CA PHE A 184 -10.71 0.82 -6.55
C PHE A 184 -11.12 -0.53 -7.15
N ARG A 185 -10.66 -0.81 -8.37
CA ARG A 185 -10.76 -2.12 -9.00
C ARG A 185 -9.43 -2.51 -9.62
N PHE A 186 -9.02 -3.76 -9.44
CA PHE A 186 -7.87 -4.28 -10.16
C PHE A 186 -8.15 -4.30 -11.67
N ALA A 187 -7.16 -3.94 -12.48
CA ALA A 187 -7.25 -3.84 -13.93
C ALA A 187 -5.94 -4.31 -14.58
N GLU A 188 -5.98 -4.57 -15.88
CA GLU A 188 -4.75 -4.70 -16.67
C GLU A 188 -3.99 -3.38 -16.66
N VAL A 189 -2.68 -3.43 -16.88
CA VAL A 189 -1.83 -2.23 -16.94
C VAL A 189 -2.34 -1.23 -17.98
N ASP A 190 -2.73 -1.70 -19.16
CA ASP A 190 -3.23 -0.84 -20.25
C ASP A 190 -4.54 -0.13 -19.91
N ASP A 191 -5.37 -0.73 -19.05
CA ASP A 191 -6.64 -0.17 -18.58
C ASP A 191 -6.50 0.60 -17.25
N ALA A 192 -5.31 0.61 -16.65
CA ALA A 192 -5.09 1.21 -15.35
C ALA A 192 -5.21 2.74 -15.43
N TYR A 193 -5.85 3.33 -14.42
CA TYR A 193 -6.04 4.78 -14.35
C TYR A 193 -4.70 5.53 -14.31
N ALA A 194 -3.69 4.97 -13.63
CA ALA A 194 -2.36 5.57 -13.59
C ALA A 194 -1.62 5.49 -14.93
N ALA A 195 -1.76 4.40 -15.68
CA ALA A 195 -1.16 4.29 -17.02
C ALA A 195 -1.77 5.29 -18.03
N ASN A 196 -3.02 5.69 -17.79
CA ASN A 196 -3.77 6.63 -18.64
C ASN A 196 -3.91 8.04 -18.06
N SER A 197 -3.34 8.31 -16.88
CA SER A 197 -3.39 9.62 -16.24
C SER A 197 -2.15 10.43 -16.58
N LYS A 198 -2.34 11.70 -16.93
CA LYS A 198 -1.24 12.66 -17.20
C LYS A 198 -0.23 12.78 -16.06
N ASN A 199 -0.61 12.36 -14.85
CA ASN A 199 0.19 12.44 -13.64
C ASN A 199 0.71 11.08 -13.14
N GLY A 200 0.38 9.98 -13.83
CA GLY A 200 0.85 8.66 -13.47
C GLY A 200 2.22 8.36 -14.07
N ALA A 201 3.03 7.59 -13.35
CA ALA A 201 4.27 7.04 -13.86
C ALA A 201 4.10 5.53 -14.01
N ALA A 202 4.32 5.00 -15.21
CA ALA A 202 4.16 3.57 -15.52
C ALA A 202 4.98 2.66 -14.58
N SER A 203 6.10 3.16 -14.05
CA SER A 203 6.94 2.44 -13.08
C SER A 203 6.29 2.16 -11.72
N ASN A 204 5.19 2.84 -11.39
CA ASN A 204 4.54 2.74 -10.08
C ASN A 204 3.27 1.88 -10.13
N VAL A 205 2.86 1.39 -11.31
CA VAL A 205 1.68 0.53 -11.48
C VAL A 205 1.89 -0.78 -10.71
N GLY A 206 0.86 -1.19 -9.96
CA GLY A 206 0.94 -2.40 -9.13
C GLY A 206 1.49 -2.15 -7.74
N VAL A 207 1.50 -0.90 -7.25
CA VAL A 207 2.06 -0.55 -5.93
C VAL A 207 1.09 0.30 -5.11
N ILE A 208 0.89 -0.11 -3.86
CA ILE A 208 0.24 0.68 -2.81
C ILE A 208 1.32 1.24 -1.88
N GLY A 209 1.36 2.57 -1.76
CA GLY A 209 2.23 3.27 -0.82
C GLY A 209 1.47 3.70 0.43
N THR A 210 2.09 3.62 1.59
CA THR A 210 1.55 4.13 2.86
C THR A 210 2.66 4.84 3.64
N ALA A 211 2.43 6.10 4.00
CA ALA A 211 3.21 6.82 4.99
C ALA A 211 2.34 7.11 6.21
N VAL A 212 2.87 6.82 7.39
CA VAL A 212 2.19 7.04 8.67
C VAL A 212 2.89 8.15 9.45
N PHE A 213 2.13 9.15 9.89
CA PHE A 213 2.62 10.21 10.78
C PHE A 213 1.86 10.19 12.10
N GLU A 214 2.54 10.53 13.20
CA GLU A 214 1.86 10.84 14.45
C GLU A 214 1.32 12.27 14.41
N LEU A 215 0.10 12.44 14.89
CA LEU A 215 -0.59 13.73 14.97
C LEU A 215 -0.77 14.17 16.42
N TYR A 216 -0.69 15.47 16.64
CA TYR A 216 -1.12 16.11 17.88
C TYR A 216 -2.19 17.17 17.58
N ASP A 217 -3.02 17.44 18.58
CA ASP A 217 -3.99 18.53 18.55
C ASP A 217 -3.35 19.78 19.18
N PRO A 218 -3.09 20.84 18.39
CA PRO A 218 -2.48 22.06 18.90
C PRO A 218 -3.39 22.83 19.87
N ASN A 219 -4.69 22.55 19.87
CA ASN A 219 -5.70 23.22 20.69
C ASN A 219 -6.06 22.44 21.95
N LYS A 220 -5.48 21.23 22.13
CA LYS A 220 -5.71 20.43 23.33
C LYS A 220 -5.04 21.10 24.52
N LYS A 221 -5.85 21.77 25.35
CA LYS A 221 -5.39 22.30 26.64
C LYS A 221 -4.82 21.15 27.46
N ASN A 222 -3.53 21.19 27.79
CA ASN A 222 -2.98 20.32 28.82
C ASN A 222 -3.79 20.58 30.09
N LYS A 223 -4.42 19.56 30.66
CA LYS A 223 -4.82 19.65 32.07
C LYS A 223 -3.53 19.94 32.87
N PRO A 224 -3.55 20.86 33.86
CA PRO A 224 -2.43 21.03 34.75
C PRO A 224 -1.96 19.65 35.25
N SER A 225 -0.65 19.44 35.25
CA SER A 225 -0.08 18.21 35.82
C SER A 225 -0.59 18.06 37.26
N PRO A 226 -0.90 16.85 37.75
CA PRO A 226 -1.27 16.63 39.15
C PRO A 226 -0.27 17.16 40.18
N ALA A 227 0.93 17.58 39.74
CA ALA A 227 1.94 18.25 40.54
C ALA A 227 1.47 19.58 41.19
N GLU A 228 0.37 20.19 40.73
CA GLU A 228 -0.24 21.36 41.39
C GLU A 228 -1.46 21.00 42.27
N GLY A 229 -1.75 19.70 42.42
CA GLY A 229 -2.75 19.19 43.35
C GLY A 229 -2.17 18.88 44.73
N PRO A 230 -3.02 18.57 45.73
CA PRO A 230 -2.55 18.08 47.02
C PRO A 230 -1.58 16.91 46.82
N ASN A 231 -0.35 17.03 47.33
CA ASN A 231 0.60 15.93 47.27
C ASN A 231 0.05 14.79 48.12
N ALA A 232 -0.35 13.69 47.48
CA ALA A 232 -0.85 12.51 48.16
C ALA A 232 0.27 11.75 48.92
N PHE A 233 1.53 12.04 48.62
CA PHE A 233 2.72 11.39 49.19
C PHE A 233 3.79 12.44 49.58
N PRO A 234 3.53 13.31 50.58
CA PRO A 234 4.47 14.33 51.01
C PRO A 234 5.73 13.77 51.70
N GLY A 235 5.73 12.50 52.09
CA GLY A 235 6.86 11.84 52.74
C GLY A 235 8.06 11.54 51.84
N ASP A 236 7.93 11.71 50.52
CA ASP A 236 9.03 11.50 49.57
C ASP A 236 9.97 12.72 49.47
N ASP A 237 9.56 13.86 50.05
CA ASP A 237 10.40 15.05 50.20
C ASP A 237 11.46 14.75 51.27
N LYS A 238 12.73 14.68 50.87
CA LYS A 238 13.87 14.25 51.71
C LYS A 238 14.20 15.26 52.82
N SER A 239 13.33 15.36 53.81
CA SER A 239 13.55 15.98 55.11
C SER A 239 13.39 14.87 56.14
N GLY A 240 14.51 14.37 56.65
CA GLY A 240 14.56 13.11 57.40
C GLY A 240 14.03 13.22 58.82
N ASP A 241 12.72 13.01 58.99
CA ASP A 241 12.11 12.79 60.30
C ASP A 241 11.49 11.37 60.35
N ASP A 242 11.97 10.55 61.28
CA ASP A 242 11.56 9.16 61.51
C ASP A 242 10.15 9.08 62.12
N HIS A 243 9.12 9.30 61.29
CA HIS A 243 7.72 9.17 61.67
C HIS A 243 7.21 7.75 61.38
N ARG A 244 7.70 6.75 62.13
CA ARG A 244 7.22 5.36 62.02
C ARG A 244 5.75 5.16 62.40
N PHE A 245 5.12 6.15 63.04
CA PHE A 245 3.73 6.08 63.51
C PHE A 245 3.02 7.43 63.39
N ALA A 246 1.69 7.40 63.28
CA ALA A 246 0.85 8.59 63.23
C ALA A 246 0.78 9.28 64.61
N SER A 247 0.93 10.59 64.64
CA SER A 247 0.64 11.41 65.83
C SER A 247 -0.87 11.63 65.99
N PRO A 248 -1.41 11.65 67.22
CA PRO A 248 -2.82 11.98 67.45
C PRO A 248 -3.16 13.41 67.00
N PRO A 249 -4.38 13.68 66.51
CA PRO A 249 -4.80 15.02 66.13
C PRO A 249 -4.99 15.92 67.36
N GLU A 250 -4.40 17.12 67.34
CA GLU A 250 -4.72 18.17 68.30
C GLU A 250 -5.93 18.97 67.82
N TYR A 251 -7.09 18.74 68.44
CA TYR A 251 -8.26 19.56 68.19
C TYR A 251 -8.18 20.84 69.02
N ARG A 252 -8.27 22.00 68.36
CA ARG A 252 -8.45 23.28 69.03
C ARG A 252 -9.77 23.24 69.79
N LYS A 253 -9.72 23.31 71.12
CA LYS A 253 -10.93 23.50 71.93
C LYS A 253 -11.54 24.85 71.55
N GLY A 254 -12.82 24.82 71.17
CA GLY A 254 -13.61 25.99 70.82
C GLY A 254 -13.81 26.94 71.99
#